data_AF-A0A086LMG2-F1
#
_entry.id   AF-A0A086LMG2-F1
#
_cell.length_a   1.000
_cell.length_b   1.000
_cell.length_c   1.000
_cell.angle_alpha   90.00
_cell.angle_beta   90.00
_cell.angle_gamma   90.00
#
_symmetry.space_group_name_H-M   'P 1'
#
loop_
_entity.id
_entity.type
_entity.pdbx_description
1 polymer ?
#
loop_
_entity_poly.entity_id
_entity_poly.type
_entity_poly.pdbx_seq_one_letter_code
_entity_poly.pdbx_strand_id
1 'polypeptide(L)'
;MVIYAYVSSIGIGLSSLTTSDEGTSSPASGSRAMPPDVWEQLLDECTVLTNCNFGQAILHELGDVLLEQSYFPSPLARQYFQNYRLMLALEWQAQLATGIEDRKAYGDMFEGKHMILNCKSATMPVFSLGTALKAEDREFLANVQFREDDCVLLRPFEEQRSSDETERKCFVGVVTSVKSDGVNFNVNVRLASGEGAKHADILTCRRFKLYYLTPAVTHDRMVEALRSLTMHRMPISHSTSSYAFTPEIRYLLLHTGEPPAKEVASRESRSPQVGRW
;
A
#
# COMPACT_ATOMS: atom_id res chain seq x y z
N MET A 1 0.07 14.19 -5.79
CA MET A 1 -0.64 15.31 -6.46
C MET A 1 -2.16 15.15 -6.31
N VAL A 2 -2.68 13.92 -6.27
CA VAL A 2 -4.09 13.60 -5.99
C VAL A 2 -4.49 13.94 -4.54
N ILE A 3 -3.65 13.60 -3.54
CA ILE A 3 -3.92 13.90 -2.11
C ILE A 3 -4.18 15.39 -1.86
N TYR A 4 -3.36 16.32 -2.38
CA TYR A 4 -3.55 17.75 -2.17
C TYR A 4 -4.85 18.29 -2.79
N ALA A 5 -5.26 17.77 -3.95
CA ALA A 5 -6.49 18.17 -4.61
C ALA A 5 -7.73 17.66 -3.84
N TYR A 6 -7.66 16.45 -3.27
CA TYR A 6 -8.79 15.84 -2.56
C TYR A 6 -8.92 16.30 -1.10
N VAL A 7 -7.82 16.46 -0.37
CA VAL A 7 -7.80 17.02 1.00
C VAL A 7 -8.43 18.42 1.03
N SER A 8 -8.17 19.24 0.00
CA SER A 8 -8.82 20.55 -0.17
C SER A 8 -10.32 20.46 -0.49
N SER A 9 -10.80 19.36 -1.10
CA SER A 9 -12.21 19.19 -1.49
C SER A 9 -13.10 18.56 -0.41
N ILE A 10 -12.52 17.82 0.54
CA ILE A 10 -13.25 17.11 1.62
C ILE A 10 -13.33 17.96 2.91
N GLY A 11 -12.66 19.12 2.96
CA GLY A 11 -12.73 20.00 4.12
C GLY A 11 -12.00 19.45 5.35
N ILE A 12 -11.05 18.51 5.16
CA ILE A 12 -10.10 18.15 6.21
C ILE A 12 -9.15 19.33 6.36
N GLY A 13 -9.50 20.24 7.27
CA GLY A 13 -8.72 21.44 7.53
C GLY A 13 -7.35 21.07 8.07
N LEU A 14 -6.31 21.15 7.24
CA LEU A 14 -4.93 21.38 7.70
C LEU A 14 -4.81 22.81 8.25
N SER A 15 -5.60 23.13 9.27
CA SER A 15 -5.62 24.45 9.91
C SER A 15 -4.72 24.41 11.14
N SER A 16 -3.43 24.18 10.92
CA SER A 16 -2.39 24.45 11.90
C SER A 16 -1.06 24.51 11.18
N LEU A 17 -0.87 25.57 10.40
CA LEU A 17 0.42 26.16 10.01
C LEU A 17 0.15 27.30 9.01
N THR A 18 -0.52 28.36 9.47
CA THR A 18 -0.25 29.77 9.13
C THR A 18 -1.33 30.68 9.71
N THR A 19 -0.87 31.81 10.22
CA THR A 19 -1.54 32.91 10.92
C THR A 19 -2.83 33.45 10.29
N SER A 20 -3.87 33.60 11.13
CA SER A 20 -4.93 34.63 11.19
C SER A 20 -5.35 35.37 9.91
N ASP A 21 -6.62 35.23 9.49
CA ASP A 21 -7.60 36.34 9.51
C ASP A 21 -9.06 35.89 9.27
N GLU A 22 -9.99 36.76 9.67
CA GLU A 22 -11.43 36.57 9.91
C GLU A 22 -12.34 36.24 8.70
N GLY A 23 -13.38 35.43 8.98
CA GLY A 23 -14.77 35.81 8.69
C GLY A 23 -15.36 35.58 7.29
N THR A 24 -16.03 34.44 7.08
CA THR A 24 -17.43 34.39 6.58
C THR A 24 -17.98 32.98 6.68
N SER A 25 -19.05 32.81 7.46
CA SER A 25 -19.80 31.57 7.60
C SER A 25 -20.60 31.27 6.33
N SER A 26 -20.33 30.11 5.72
CA SER A 26 -21.18 29.51 4.68
C SER A 26 -21.72 28.16 5.17
N PRO A 27 -22.92 27.76 4.70
CA PRO A 27 -23.83 26.90 5.43
C PRO A 27 -23.40 25.43 5.40
N ALA A 28 -23.69 24.74 6.50
CA ALA A 28 -23.59 23.30 6.75
C ALA A 28 -23.36 22.42 5.51
N SER A 29 -22.09 22.03 5.30
CA SER A 29 -21.74 20.87 4.48
C SER A 29 -22.39 19.64 5.09
N GLY A 30 -23.46 19.12 4.47
CA GLY A 30 -23.96 17.79 4.78
C GLY A 30 -22.79 16.81 4.69
N SER A 31 -22.53 16.09 5.78
CA SER A 31 -21.46 15.09 5.88
C SER A 31 -21.61 14.08 4.74
N ARG A 32 -20.89 14.30 3.65
CA ARG A 32 -20.91 13.43 2.49
C ARG A 32 -20.04 12.24 2.83
N ALA A 33 -20.68 11.09 3.08
CA ALA A 33 -19.97 9.84 3.28
C ALA A 33 -19.09 9.53 2.07
N MET A 34 -17.91 8.95 2.31
CA MET A 34 -16.92 8.65 1.27
C MET A 34 -17.13 7.24 0.70
N PRO A 35 -17.07 7.07 -0.64
CA PRO A 35 -17.00 5.75 -1.26
C PRO A 35 -15.81 4.93 -0.74
N PRO A 36 -15.97 3.63 -0.42
CA PRO A 36 -14.87 2.82 0.11
C PRO A 36 -13.65 2.70 -0.81
N ASP A 37 -13.81 2.65 -2.12
CA ASP A 37 -12.70 2.62 -3.09
C ASP A 37 -11.81 3.85 -3.02
N VAL A 38 -12.41 5.03 -2.95
CA VAL A 38 -11.67 6.29 -2.81
C VAL A 38 -10.92 6.32 -1.48
N TRP A 39 -11.59 5.90 -0.40
CA TRP A 39 -10.98 5.84 0.92
C TRP A 39 -9.79 4.86 0.97
N GLU A 40 -9.95 3.67 0.41
CA GLU A 40 -8.89 2.68 0.32
C GLU A 40 -7.71 3.16 -0.52
N GLN A 41 -7.97 3.82 -1.66
CA GLN A 41 -6.90 4.39 -2.47
C GLN A 41 -6.08 5.43 -1.69
N LEU A 42 -6.75 6.28 -0.90
CA LEU A 42 -6.06 7.24 -0.03
C LEU A 42 -5.24 6.55 1.06
N LEU A 43 -5.77 5.49 1.68
CA LEU A 43 -5.01 4.68 2.64
C LEU A 43 -3.74 4.11 2.00
N ASP A 44 -3.87 3.47 0.83
CA ASP A 44 -2.75 2.81 0.15
C ASP A 44 -1.67 3.79 -0.31
N GLU A 45 -2.06 4.98 -0.74
CA GLU A 45 -1.10 6.05 -1.04
C GLU A 45 -0.34 6.52 0.22
N CYS A 46 -0.98 6.50 1.40
CA CYS A 46 -0.36 6.93 2.66
C CYS A 46 0.60 5.89 3.25
N THR A 47 0.38 4.60 3.00
CA THR A 47 1.24 3.53 3.55
C THR A 47 2.63 3.50 2.93
N VAL A 48 2.78 4.00 1.70
CA VAL A 48 4.03 3.98 0.93
C VAL A 48 4.84 5.28 1.03
N LEU A 49 4.45 6.20 1.91
CA LEU A 49 5.12 7.48 2.12
C LEU A 49 6.46 7.31 2.86
N THR A 50 7.49 8.01 2.39
CA THR A 50 8.82 8.06 3.01
C THR A 50 8.81 8.77 4.37
N ASN A 51 7.89 9.72 4.58
CA ASN A 51 7.66 10.37 5.86
C ASN A 51 6.56 9.63 6.63
N CYS A 52 6.99 8.70 7.50
CA CYS A 52 6.08 7.84 8.25
C CYS A 52 5.20 8.63 9.22
N ASN A 53 5.72 9.69 9.86
CA ASN A 53 4.95 10.53 10.78
C ASN A 53 3.78 11.22 10.06
N PHE A 54 4.04 11.75 8.86
CA PHE A 54 3.00 12.37 8.05
C PHE A 54 1.98 11.34 7.57
N GLY A 55 2.43 10.17 7.12
CA GLY A 55 1.52 9.08 6.72
C GLY A 55 0.65 8.61 7.89
N GLN A 56 1.21 8.42 9.09
CA GLN A 56 0.48 8.03 10.29
C GLN A 56 -0.59 9.06 10.68
N ALA A 57 -0.26 10.35 10.60
CA ALA A 57 -1.21 11.42 10.85
C ALA A 57 -2.40 11.34 9.87
N ILE A 58 -2.14 11.14 8.57
CA ILE A 58 -3.24 10.99 7.59
C ILE A 58 -4.04 9.70 7.85
N LEU A 59 -3.39 8.58 8.14
CA LEU A 59 -4.08 7.33 8.45
C LEU A 59 -5.02 7.49 9.67
N HIS A 60 -4.58 8.24 10.69
CA HIS A 60 -5.42 8.57 11.84
C HIS A 60 -6.66 9.37 11.43
N GLU A 61 -6.49 10.46 10.66
CA GLU A 61 -7.61 11.27 10.15
C GLU A 61 -8.55 10.47 9.25
N LEU A 62 -8.01 9.57 8.42
CA LEU A 62 -8.81 8.67 7.58
C LEU A 62 -9.63 7.68 8.41
N GLY A 63 -9.20 7.37 9.65
CA GLY A 63 -9.94 6.53 10.58
C GLY A 63 -11.31 7.09 10.97
N ASP A 64 -11.46 8.41 10.99
CA ASP A 64 -12.69 9.10 11.39
C ASP A 64 -13.63 9.40 10.20
N VAL A 65 -13.22 9.09 8.97
CA VAL A 65 -14.03 9.33 7.77
C VAL A 65 -15.22 8.38 7.72
N LEU A 66 -16.43 8.91 7.56
CA LEU A 66 -17.63 8.10 7.43
C LEU A 66 -17.71 7.45 6.03
N LEU A 67 -17.71 6.13 5.96
CA LEU A 67 -17.89 5.40 4.70
C LEU A 67 -19.36 5.28 4.28
N GLU A 68 -19.59 5.28 2.96
CA GLU A 68 -20.92 5.09 2.37
C GLU A 68 -21.51 3.72 2.76
N GLN A 69 -22.64 3.75 3.47
CA GLN A 69 -23.28 2.54 3.99
C GLN A 69 -23.81 1.60 2.89
N SER A 70 -24.08 2.11 1.70
CA SER A 70 -24.70 1.37 0.57
C SER A 70 -23.85 0.21 0.02
N TYR A 71 -22.57 0.13 0.40
CA TYR A 71 -21.66 -0.96 0.04
C TYR A 71 -21.72 -2.14 1.00
N PHE A 72 -22.30 -1.94 2.19
CA PHE A 72 -22.23 -2.87 3.31
C PHE A 72 -23.63 -3.34 3.73
N PRO A 73 -23.77 -4.63 4.08
CA PRO A 73 -25.06 -5.21 4.47
C PRO A 73 -25.57 -4.71 5.82
N SER A 74 -24.68 -4.18 6.66
CA SER A 74 -25.05 -3.61 7.96
C SER A 74 -24.03 -2.54 8.42
N PRO A 75 -24.40 -1.68 9.38
CA PRO A 75 -23.46 -0.75 10.01
C PRO A 75 -22.29 -1.46 10.71
N LEU A 76 -22.54 -2.65 11.25
CA LEU A 76 -21.54 -3.49 11.90
C LEU A 76 -20.49 -3.98 10.89
N ALA A 77 -20.93 -4.44 9.72
CA ALA A 77 -20.03 -4.86 8.64
C ALA A 77 -19.15 -3.70 8.14
N ARG A 78 -19.73 -2.50 8.03
CA ARG A 78 -18.99 -1.28 7.68
C ARG A 78 -17.94 -0.93 8.73
N GLN A 79 -18.32 -0.92 10.01
CA GLN A 79 -17.40 -0.62 11.10
C GLN A 79 -16.27 -1.66 11.18
N TYR A 80 -16.62 -2.94 11.02
CA TYR A 80 -15.64 -4.03 10.95
C TYR A 80 -14.66 -3.80 9.79
N PHE A 81 -15.17 -3.54 8.58
CA PHE A 81 -14.33 -3.23 7.43
C PHE A 81 -13.38 -2.08 7.70
N GLN A 82 -13.90 -0.94 8.16
CA GLN A 82 -13.12 0.27 8.41
C GLN A 82 -12.01 0.04 9.43
N ASN A 83 -12.32 -0.60 10.57
CA ASN A 83 -11.35 -0.88 11.62
C ASN A 83 -10.23 -1.80 11.14
N TYR A 84 -10.58 -2.94 10.53
CA TYR A 84 -9.58 -3.91 10.09
C TYR A 84 -8.79 -3.43 8.88
N ARG A 85 -9.41 -2.67 7.97
CA ARG A 85 -8.71 -2.12 6.82
C ARG A 85 -7.69 -1.05 7.22
N LEU A 86 -8.02 -0.22 8.21
CA LEU A 86 -7.09 0.73 8.80
C LEU A 86 -5.94 0.02 9.52
N MET A 87 -6.23 -1.01 10.32
CA MET A 87 -5.17 -1.80 10.98
C MET A 87 -4.24 -2.46 9.96
N LEU A 88 -4.77 -3.02 8.87
CA LEU A 88 -3.96 -3.59 7.78
C LEU A 88 -3.07 -2.52 7.12
N ALA A 89 -3.56 -1.30 6.95
CA ALA A 89 -2.77 -0.20 6.41
C ALA A 89 -1.64 0.22 7.37
N LEU A 90 -1.93 0.32 8.67
CA LEU A 90 -0.94 0.66 9.69
C LEU A 90 0.17 -0.40 9.80
N GLU A 91 -0.19 -1.68 9.80
CA GLU A 91 0.78 -2.79 9.78
C GLU A 91 1.67 -2.73 8.54
N TRP A 92 1.06 -2.52 7.37
CA TRP A 92 1.79 -2.41 6.12
C TRP A 92 2.76 -1.23 6.10
N GLN A 93 2.33 -0.08 6.60
CA GLN A 93 3.19 1.10 6.75
C GLN A 93 4.36 0.84 7.71
N ALA A 94 4.10 0.20 8.86
CA ALA A 94 5.15 -0.14 9.82
C ALA A 94 6.20 -1.07 9.20
N GLN A 95 5.75 -2.10 8.48
CA GLN A 95 6.63 -3.02 7.76
C GLN A 95 7.50 -2.29 6.72
N LEU A 96 6.91 -1.38 5.95
CA LEU A 96 7.62 -0.56 4.98
C LEU A 96 8.62 0.40 5.65
N ALA A 97 8.22 1.06 6.73
CA ALA A 97 9.06 1.98 7.48
C ALA A 97 10.35 1.30 7.97
N THR A 98 10.20 0.13 8.62
CA THR A 98 11.34 -0.68 9.06
C THR A 98 12.22 -1.10 7.89
N GLY A 99 11.63 -1.57 6.79
CA GLY A 99 12.39 -1.94 5.59
C GLY A 99 13.16 -0.77 4.97
N ILE A 100 12.57 0.42 4.95
CA ILE A 100 13.23 1.64 4.43
C ILE A 100 14.38 2.06 5.34
N GLU A 101 14.17 2.06 6.66
CA GLU A 101 15.18 2.45 7.65
C GLU A 101 16.38 1.49 7.61
N ASP A 102 16.15 0.18 7.61
CA ASP A 102 17.19 -0.83 7.51
C ASP A 102 18.02 -0.66 6.23
N ARG A 103 17.35 -0.41 5.09
CA ARG A 103 18.04 -0.23 3.81
C ARG A 103 18.77 1.11 3.70
N LYS A 104 18.33 2.15 4.41
CA LYS A 104 19.06 3.42 4.50
C LYS A 104 20.29 3.30 5.42
N ALA A 105 20.14 2.66 6.57
CA ALA A 105 21.19 2.53 7.58
C ALA A 105 22.29 1.54 7.18
N TYR A 106 21.91 0.43 6.51
CA TYR A 106 22.81 -0.69 6.23
C TYR A 106 23.02 -0.94 4.72
N GLY A 107 22.51 -0.06 3.86
CA GLY A 107 22.30 -0.31 2.42
C GLY A 107 23.48 -0.85 1.64
N ASP A 108 24.70 -0.44 2.00
CA ASP A 108 25.95 -0.87 1.34
C ASP A 108 26.85 -1.71 2.26
N MET A 109 26.46 -1.96 3.52
CA MET A 109 27.22 -2.81 4.46
C MET A 109 27.02 -4.31 4.22
N PHE A 110 26.09 -4.68 3.33
CA PHE A 110 25.90 -6.06 2.87
C PHE A 110 25.88 -6.12 1.34
N GLU A 111 26.98 -6.59 0.74
CA GLU A 111 27.02 -7.01 -0.66
C GLU A 111 25.93 -8.08 -0.92
N GLY A 112 25.26 -8.02 -2.07
CA GLY A 112 24.32 -9.06 -2.53
C GLY A 112 22.82 -8.86 -2.23
N LYS A 113 22.37 -7.66 -1.80
CA LYS A 113 20.92 -7.39 -1.53
C LYS A 113 20.26 -6.42 -2.51
N HIS A 114 20.92 -6.09 -3.62
CA HIS A 114 20.39 -5.17 -4.62
C HIS A 114 20.82 -5.57 -6.04
N MET A 115 20.10 -5.05 -7.03
CA MET A 115 20.49 -5.14 -8.43
C MET A 115 20.87 -3.76 -8.96
N ILE A 116 21.88 -3.68 -9.81
CA ILE A 116 22.20 -2.45 -10.53
C ILE A 116 21.49 -2.47 -11.88
N LEU A 117 20.60 -1.51 -12.09
CA LEU A 117 19.78 -1.41 -13.29
C LEU A 117 20.12 -0.15 -14.07
N ASN A 118 20.04 -0.24 -15.40
CA ASN A 118 20.10 0.91 -16.28
C ASN A 118 18.69 1.47 -16.50
N CYS A 119 18.55 2.79 -16.45
CA CYS A 119 17.34 3.49 -16.80
C CYS A 119 17.17 3.49 -18.32
N LYS A 120 16.09 2.86 -18.81
CA LYS A 120 15.72 2.81 -20.23
C LYS A 120 14.88 4.03 -20.61
N SER A 121 13.94 4.38 -19.75
CA SER A 121 13.10 5.57 -19.87
C SER A 121 12.55 5.95 -18.51
N ALA A 122 12.40 7.26 -18.27
CA ALA A 122 11.74 7.80 -17.09
C ALA A 122 10.63 8.75 -17.54
N THR A 123 9.38 8.36 -17.34
CA THR A 123 8.19 9.20 -17.58
C THR A 123 7.40 9.26 -16.30
N MET A 124 7.54 10.37 -15.56
CA MET A 124 6.98 10.48 -14.22
C MET A 124 5.49 10.11 -14.15
N PRO A 125 5.07 9.30 -13.16
CA PRO A 125 5.85 8.78 -12.03
C PRO A 125 6.58 7.44 -12.28
N VAL A 126 6.65 6.95 -13.52
CA VAL A 126 7.12 5.59 -13.86
C VAL A 126 8.54 5.59 -14.43
N PHE A 127 9.35 4.66 -13.91
CA PHE A 127 10.71 4.37 -14.38
C PHE A 127 10.74 2.97 -14.99
N SER A 128 11.23 2.88 -16.21
CA SER A 128 11.52 1.60 -16.86
C SER A 128 13.01 1.32 -16.75
N LEU A 129 13.34 0.27 -16.01
CA LEU A 129 14.70 -0.11 -15.65
C LEU A 129 15.01 -1.50 -16.20
N GLY A 130 16.28 -1.77 -16.49
CA GLY A 130 16.69 -3.12 -16.80
C GLY A 130 18.19 -3.31 -16.88
N THR A 131 18.60 -4.58 -16.89
CA THR A 131 20.01 -4.98 -16.99
C THR A 131 20.14 -6.34 -17.66
N ALA A 132 21.34 -6.64 -18.16
CA ALA A 132 21.72 -8.01 -18.50
C ALA A 132 22.19 -8.70 -17.22
N LEU A 133 21.65 -9.90 -16.95
CA LEU A 133 21.87 -10.64 -15.72
C LEU A 133 23.27 -11.23 -15.65
N LYS A 134 24.00 -10.84 -14.60
CA LYS A 134 25.26 -11.46 -14.20
C LYS A 134 25.01 -12.62 -13.23
N ALA A 135 26.08 -13.32 -12.85
CA ALA A 135 25.98 -14.41 -11.86
C ALA A 135 25.42 -13.92 -10.51
N GLU A 136 25.91 -12.79 -10.01
CA GLU A 136 25.46 -12.12 -8.78
C GLU A 136 23.96 -11.77 -8.82
N ASP A 137 23.47 -11.25 -9.96
CA ASP A 137 22.06 -10.91 -10.13
C ASP A 137 21.16 -12.17 -10.08
N ARG A 138 21.63 -13.28 -10.64
CA ARG A 138 20.88 -14.55 -10.65
C ARG A 138 20.79 -15.16 -9.25
N GLU A 139 21.84 -15.05 -8.45
CA GLU A 139 21.82 -15.48 -7.05
C GLU A 139 20.85 -14.63 -6.22
N PHE A 140 20.84 -13.31 -6.44
CA PHE A 140 19.87 -12.43 -5.81
C PHE A 140 18.43 -12.79 -6.21
N LEU A 141 18.16 -12.97 -7.49
CA LEU A 141 16.85 -13.34 -8.02
C LEU A 141 16.41 -14.78 -7.68
N ALA A 142 17.33 -15.66 -7.26
CA ALA A 142 16.96 -16.96 -6.71
C ALA A 142 16.30 -16.84 -5.33
N ASN A 143 16.65 -15.80 -4.58
CA ASN A 143 16.12 -15.52 -3.25
C ASN A 143 14.97 -14.51 -3.26
N VAL A 144 14.85 -13.71 -4.33
CA VAL A 144 13.86 -12.64 -4.45
C VAL A 144 13.08 -12.77 -5.76
N GLN A 145 11.77 -12.92 -5.65
CA GLN A 145 10.87 -12.94 -6.80
C GLN A 145 10.02 -11.68 -6.83
N PHE A 146 10.42 -10.70 -7.63
CA PHE A 146 9.62 -9.49 -7.85
C PHE A 146 8.30 -9.82 -8.56
N ARG A 147 7.23 -9.22 -8.08
CA ARG A 147 5.88 -9.27 -8.64
C ARG A 147 5.32 -7.86 -8.78
N GLU A 148 4.24 -7.74 -9.53
CA GLU A 148 3.45 -6.51 -9.54
C GLU A 148 2.98 -6.18 -8.12
N ASP A 149 2.90 -4.89 -7.82
CA ASP A 149 2.56 -4.28 -6.54
C ASP A 149 3.60 -4.42 -5.41
N ASP A 150 4.67 -5.19 -5.60
CA ASP A 150 5.76 -5.26 -4.64
C ASP A 150 6.42 -3.89 -4.39
N CYS A 151 6.77 -3.64 -3.13
CA CYS A 151 7.43 -2.41 -2.73
C CYS A 151 8.96 -2.55 -2.82
N VAL A 152 9.57 -1.53 -3.42
CA VAL A 152 11.01 -1.48 -3.70
C VAL A 152 11.59 -0.13 -3.32
N LEU A 153 12.90 -0.10 -3.11
CA LEU A 153 13.67 1.11 -2.92
C LEU A 153 14.58 1.34 -4.13
N LEU A 154 14.47 2.51 -4.75
CA LEU A 154 15.32 2.96 -5.82
C LEU A 154 16.33 3.97 -5.29
N ARG A 155 17.61 3.71 -5.54
CA ARG A 155 18.70 4.64 -5.21
C ARG A 155 19.48 4.99 -6.47
N PRO A 156 19.62 6.28 -6.82
CA PRO A 156 20.52 6.70 -7.90
C PRO A 156 21.93 6.15 -7.69
N PHE A 157 22.56 5.66 -8.75
CA PHE A 157 23.88 5.05 -8.71
C PHE A 157 24.80 5.64 -9.79
N GLU A 158 26.00 6.06 -9.38
CA GLU A 158 27.02 6.56 -10.29
C GLU A 158 28.38 6.02 -9.86
N GLU A 159 29.09 5.38 -10.80
CA GLU A 159 30.31 4.59 -10.55
C GLU A 159 31.54 5.48 -10.23
N GLN A 160 31.47 6.78 -10.51
CA GLN A 160 32.55 7.75 -10.28
C GLN A 160 32.03 8.96 -9.49
N ARG A 161 32.14 8.95 -8.14
CA ARG A 161 32.48 10.12 -7.27
C ARG A 161 32.29 9.84 -5.77
N SER A 162 33.31 10.31 -5.02
CA SER A 162 33.44 10.73 -3.60
C SER A 162 32.56 10.17 -2.48
N SER A 163 33.22 9.99 -1.34
CA SER A 163 32.82 9.49 -0.01
C SER A 163 31.54 10.02 0.66
N ASP A 164 30.70 10.80 -0.02
CA ASP A 164 29.41 11.32 0.48
C ASP A 164 28.20 10.48 0.02
N GLU A 165 28.42 9.19 -0.29
CA GLU A 165 27.35 8.24 -0.66
C GLU A 165 26.28 8.06 0.43
N THR A 166 26.60 8.40 1.68
CA THR A 166 25.76 8.20 2.87
C THR A 166 24.45 9.01 2.81
N GLU A 167 24.39 10.12 2.07
CA GLU A 167 23.22 11.01 2.00
C GLU A 167 22.42 10.94 0.68
N ARG A 168 22.77 10.05 -0.27
CA ARG A 168 22.00 9.94 -1.52
C ARG A 168 20.57 9.47 -1.21
N LYS A 169 19.61 10.34 -1.55
CA LYS A 169 18.17 10.13 -1.34
C LYS A 169 17.70 8.85 -2.02
N CYS A 170 16.96 8.05 -1.26
CA CYS A 170 16.29 6.85 -1.75
C CYS A 170 14.82 7.14 -2.02
N PHE A 171 14.27 6.51 -3.05
CA PHE A 171 12.89 6.70 -3.48
C PHE A 171 12.14 5.38 -3.33
N VAL A 172 11.02 5.41 -2.61
CA VAL A 172 10.12 4.26 -2.54
C VAL A 172 9.35 4.16 -3.83
N GLY A 173 9.26 2.95 -4.37
CA GLY A 173 8.52 2.66 -5.57
C GLY A 173 7.71 1.38 -5.43
N VAL A 174 6.72 1.25 -6.30
CA VAL A 174 5.86 0.09 -6.45
C VAL A 174 6.13 -0.52 -7.82
N VAL A 175 6.37 -1.82 -7.86
CA VAL A 175 6.57 -2.56 -9.11
C VAL A 175 5.26 -2.59 -9.89
N THR A 176 5.30 -2.19 -11.16
CA THR A 176 4.12 -2.16 -12.05
C THR A 176 4.18 -3.21 -13.15
N SER A 177 5.36 -3.75 -13.44
CA SER A 177 5.53 -4.91 -14.32
C SER A 177 6.93 -5.47 -14.18
N VAL A 178 7.09 -6.78 -14.33
CA VAL A 178 8.39 -7.47 -14.34
C VAL A 178 8.48 -8.35 -15.58
N LYS A 179 9.61 -8.33 -16.27
CA LYS A 179 9.92 -9.23 -17.38
C LYS A 179 11.35 -9.75 -17.23
N SER A 180 11.49 -11.07 -17.07
CA SER A 180 12.78 -11.76 -17.00
C SER A 180 12.78 -12.92 -17.99
N ASP A 181 13.79 -12.99 -18.85
CA ASP A 181 13.98 -14.05 -19.84
C ASP A 181 15.18 -14.97 -19.51
N GLY A 182 15.75 -14.83 -18.30
CA GLY A 182 16.94 -15.55 -17.84
C GLY A 182 18.28 -14.95 -18.28
N VAL A 183 18.25 -14.01 -19.23
CA VAL A 183 19.43 -13.26 -19.72
C VAL A 183 19.31 -11.78 -19.38
N ASN A 184 18.12 -11.22 -19.48
CA ASN A 184 17.77 -9.84 -19.21
C ASN A 184 16.71 -9.78 -18.14
N PHE A 185 16.81 -8.75 -17.31
CA PHE A 185 15.80 -8.40 -16.34
C PHE A 185 15.31 -6.99 -16.61
N ASN A 186 14.00 -6.82 -16.63
CA ASN A 186 13.32 -5.56 -16.85
C ASN A 186 12.23 -5.38 -15.80
N VAL A 187 12.14 -4.18 -15.26
CA VAL A 187 11.14 -3.82 -14.28
C VAL A 187 10.66 -2.41 -14.53
N ASN A 188 9.36 -2.21 -14.42
CA ASN A 188 8.77 -0.88 -14.35
C ASN A 188 8.44 -0.57 -12.90
N VAL A 189 8.88 0.58 -12.41
CA VAL A 189 8.65 1.02 -11.03
C VAL A 189 7.94 2.36 -11.05
N ARG A 190 6.79 2.45 -10.41
CA ARG A 190 6.07 3.71 -10.17
C ARG A 190 6.53 4.28 -8.84
N LEU A 191 7.01 5.51 -8.82
CA LEU A 191 7.37 6.18 -7.57
C LEU A 191 6.13 6.42 -6.71
N ALA A 192 6.23 6.03 -5.43
CA ALA A 192 5.15 6.15 -4.45
C ALA A 192 4.92 7.60 -4.00
N SER A 193 5.99 8.39 -3.96
CA SER A 193 5.95 9.79 -3.51
C SER A 193 6.18 10.76 -4.65
N GLY A 194 5.44 11.88 -4.62
CA GLY A 194 5.72 13.05 -5.45
C GLY A 194 7.07 13.71 -5.17
N GLU A 195 7.81 13.29 -4.14
CA GLU A 195 9.20 13.71 -3.91
C GLU A 195 10.08 13.51 -5.14
N GLY A 196 9.88 12.43 -5.92
CA GLY A 196 10.65 12.22 -7.15
C GLY A 196 10.51 13.39 -8.13
N ALA A 197 9.35 14.04 -8.18
CA ALA A 197 9.12 15.19 -9.07
C ALA A 197 9.82 16.47 -8.59
N LYS A 198 10.20 16.55 -7.30
CA LYS A 198 10.97 17.66 -6.74
C LYS A 198 12.47 17.56 -7.04
N HIS A 199 12.92 16.42 -7.56
CA HIS A 199 14.32 16.11 -7.78
C HIS A 199 14.59 15.86 -9.25
N ALA A 200 14.80 16.93 -10.03
CA ALA A 200 15.10 16.82 -11.47
C ALA A 200 16.28 15.88 -11.77
N ASP A 201 17.22 15.78 -10.84
CA ASP A 201 18.42 14.93 -10.95
C ASP A 201 18.09 13.43 -11.01
N ILE A 202 16.93 13.01 -10.49
CA ILE A 202 16.51 11.61 -10.62
C ILE A 202 16.21 11.25 -12.08
N LEU A 203 15.76 12.22 -12.88
CA LEU A 203 15.43 12.02 -14.30
C LEU A 203 16.68 12.00 -15.19
N THR A 204 17.77 12.62 -14.74
CA THR A 204 19.04 12.64 -15.47
C THR A 204 19.92 11.43 -15.10
N CYS A 205 19.63 10.75 -14.00
CA CYS A 205 20.35 9.56 -13.57
C CYS A 205 20.12 8.38 -14.52
N ARG A 206 21.21 7.71 -14.92
CA ARG A 206 21.18 6.60 -15.89
C ARG A 206 21.19 5.22 -15.24
N ARG A 207 21.57 5.13 -13.96
CA ARG A 207 21.71 3.85 -13.25
C ARG A 207 21.13 3.95 -11.85
N PHE A 208 20.53 2.85 -11.40
CA PHE A 208 19.89 2.77 -10.10
C PHE A 208 20.25 1.46 -9.42
N LYS A 209 20.49 1.50 -8.10
CA LYS A 209 20.41 0.32 -7.25
C LYS A 209 18.93 0.09 -6.91
N LEU A 210 18.45 -1.13 -7.17
CA LEU A 210 17.11 -1.60 -6.81
C LEU A 210 17.22 -2.54 -5.61
N TYR A 211 16.58 -2.16 -4.51
CA TYR A 211 16.47 -3.00 -3.31
C TYR A 211 15.03 -3.50 -3.18
N TYR A 212 14.90 -4.77 -2.82
CA TYR A 212 13.61 -5.35 -2.45
C TYR A 212 13.28 -5.01 -0.99
N LEU A 213 12.06 -4.52 -0.75
CA LEU A 213 11.55 -4.20 0.59
C LEU A 213 10.61 -5.30 1.08
N THR A 214 9.44 -5.44 0.47
CA THR A 214 8.40 -6.34 0.98
C THR A 214 7.43 -6.78 -0.14
N PRO A 215 6.94 -8.04 -0.10
CA PRO A 215 5.91 -8.52 -1.02
C PRO A 215 4.53 -7.95 -0.67
N ALA A 216 3.77 -7.48 -1.67
CA ALA A 216 2.41 -6.98 -1.45
C ALA A 216 1.36 -8.11 -1.29
N VAL A 217 1.66 -9.30 -1.82
CA VAL A 217 0.72 -10.42 -1.95
C VAL A 217 -0.05 -10.75 -0.66
N THR A 218 0.62 -10.79 0.48
CA THR A 218 -0.04 -11.13 1.76
C THR A 218 -1.02 -10.03 2.18
N HIS A 219 -0.60 -8.78 2.05
CA HIS A 219 -1.45 -7.62 2.32
C HIS A 219 -2.68 -7.61 1.40
N ASP A 220 -2.47 -7.74 0.09
CA ASP A 220 -3.54 -7.72 -0.91
C ASP A 220 -4.58 -8.81 -0.67
N ARG A 221 -4.12 -10.03 -0.34
CA ARG A 221 -5.01 -11.16 -0.01
C ARG A 221 -5.85 -10.89 1.24
N MET A 222 -5.27 -10.28 2.27
CA MET A 222 -6.00 -9.92 3.48
C MET A 222 -7.05 -8.84 3.21
N VAL A 223 -6.70 -7.82 2.43
CA VAL A 223 -7.61 -6.75 2.03
C VAL A 223 -8.74 -7.31 1.16
N GLU A 224 -8.43 -8.18 0.20
CA GLU A 224 -9.43 -8.82 -0.66
C GLU A 224 -10.39 -9.70 0.15
N ALA A 225 -9.88 -10.52 1.06
CA ALA A 225 -10.70 -11.34 1.96
C ALA A 225 -11.61 -10.47 2.84
N LEU A 226 -11.08 -9.35 3.36
CA LEU A 226 -11.85 -8.42 4.19
C LEU A 226 -13.00 -7.77 3.40
N ARG A 227 -12.76 -7.34 2.15
CA ARG A 227 -13.83 -6.82 1.26
C ARG A 227 -14.90 -7.88 1.05
N SER A 228 -14.52 -9.11 0.73
CA SER A 228 -15.47 -10.21 0.51
C SER A 228 -16.28 -10.59 1.73
N LEU A 229 -15.71 -10.47 2.93
CA LEU A 229 -16.39 -10.71 4.19
C LEU A 229 -17.43 -9.61 4.49
N THR A 230 -17.15 -8.36 4.13
CA THR A 230 -17.87 -7.20 4.67
C THR A 230 -18.75 -6.48 3.66
N MET A 231 -18.46 -6.57 2.36
CA MET A 231 -19.20 -5.87 1.31
C MET A 231 -20.20 -6.81 0.62
N HIS A 232 -21.35 -6.27 0.20
CA HIS A 232 -22.27 -6.96 -0.72
C HIS A 232 -22.21 -6.36 -2.13
N ARG A 233 -21.61 -5.18 -2.27
CA ARG A 233 -21.39 -4.50 -3.55
C ARG A 233 -19.90 -4.20 -3.62
N MET A 234 -19.22 -4.80 -4.58
CA MET A 234 -17.81 -4.48 -4.82
C MET A 234 -17.72 -3.10 -5.48
N PRO A 235 -16.72 -2.28 -5.11
CA PRO A 235 -16.45 -1.04 -5.83
C PRO A 235 -16.06 -1.29 -7.28
N ILE A 236 -16.28 -0.29 -8.13
CA ILE A 236 -16.13 -0.41 -9.60
C ILE A 236 -14.66 -0.66 -9.99
N SER A 237 -13.73 -0.18 -9.18
CA SER A 237 -12.28 -0.32 -9.35
C SER A 237 -11.74 -1.73 -9.09
N HIS A 238 -12.54 -2.66 -8.56
CA HIS A 238 -12.07 -3.97 -8.13
C HIS A 238 -12.72 -5.11 -8.92
N SER A 239 -11.92 -6.13 -9.24
CA SER A 239 -12.42 -7.40 -9.77
C SER A 239 -13.26 -8.12 -8.72
N THR A 240 -14.15 -9.00 -9.18
CA THR A 240 -14.88 -9.91 -8.28
C THR A 240 -13.89 -10.75 -7.51
N SER A 241 -14.00 -10.75 -6.18
CA SER A 241 -13.06 -11.47 -5.33
C SER A 241 -13.16 -12.98 -5.52
N SER A 242 -12.00 -13.64 -5.35
CA SER A 242 -11.85 -15.09 -5.30
C SER A 242 -12.33 -15.73 -3.98
N TYR A 243 -12.54 -14.92 -2.93
CA TYR A 243 -12.99 -15.37 -1.62
C TYR A 243 -14.52 -15.43 -1.53
N ALA A 244 -15.05 -16.59 -1.13
CA ALA A 244 -16.46 -16.79 -0.85
C ALA A 244 -16.67 -17.20 0.62
N PHE A 245 -17.49 -16.43 1.34
CA PHE A 245 -17.87 -16.74 2.73
C PHE A 245 -19.34 -17.16 2.79
N THR A 246 -19.62 -18.25 3.49
CA THR A 246 -21.02 -18.65 3.75
C THR A 246 -21.70 -17.63 4.66
N PRO A 247 -23.04 -17.47 4.57
CA PRO A 247 -23.78 -16.57 5.46
C PRO A 247 -23.51 -16.81 6.95
N GLU A 248 -23.34 -18.07 7.34
CA GLU A 248 -23.06 -18.50 8.72
C GLU A 248 -21.71 -17.98 9.19
N ILE A 249 -20.65 -18.16 8.39
CA ILE A 249 -19.31 -17.65 8.70
C ILE A 249 -19.32 -16.12 8.77
N ARG A 250 -19.99 -15.45 7.82
CA ARG A 250 -20.14 -13.98 7.85
C ARG A 250 -20.84 -13.53 9.13
N TYR A 251 -21.92 -14.21 9.52
CA TYR A 251 -22.65 -13.89 10.74
C TYR A 251 -21.75 -14.00 11.98
N LEU A 252 -21.05 -15.14 12.12
CA LEU A 252 -20.15 -15.41 13.25
C LEU A 252 -19.01 -14.39 13.36
N LEU A 253 -18.37 -14.06 12.23
CA LEU A 253 -17.22 -13.15 12.22
C LEU A 253 -17.62 -11.69 12.46
N LEU A 254 -18.79 -11.27 11.99
CA LEU A 254 -19.25 -9.90 12.14
C LEU A 254 -19.94 -9.65 13.49
N HIS A 255 -20.59 -10.66 14.09
CA HIS A 255 -21.42 -10.53 15.30
C HIS A 255 -20.81 -11.27 16.50
N THR A 256 -19.49 -11.35 16.61
CA THR A 256 -18.77 -12.10 17.66
C THR A 256 -19.19 -11.75 19.09
N GLY A 257 -19.71 -10.54 19.32
CA GLY A 257 -20.22 -10.06 20.61
C GLY A 257 -21.70 -10.33 20.88
N GLU A 258 -22.48 -10.82 19.90
CA GLU A 258 -23.93 -10.99 20.06
C GLU A 258 -24.31 -12.39 20.57
N PRO A 259 -25.31 -12.52 21.46
CA PRO A 259 -25.77 -13.81 21.99
C PRO A 259 -26.08 -14.88 20.93
N PRO A 260 -26.75 -14.58 19.80
CA PRO A 260 -27.08 -15.60 18.81
C PRO A 260 -25.86 -16.13 18.04
N ALA A 261 -24.74 -15.40 17.98
CA ALA A 261 -23.51 -15.89 17.38
C ALA A 261 -22.94 -17.10 18.15
N LYS A 262 -23.12 -17.14 19.48
CA LYS A 262 -22.74 -18.29 20.32
C LYS A 262 -23.60 -19.53 20.02
N GLU A 263 -24.87 -19.35 19.67
CA GLU A 263 -25.77 -20.43 19.29
C GLU A 263 -25.45 -21.01 17.90
N VAL A 264 -25.11 -20.14 16.94
CA VAL A 264 -24.68 -20.56 15.61
C VAL A 264 -23.33 -21.31 15.68
N ALA A 265 -22.37 -20.83 16.47
CA ALA A 265 -21.07 -21.49 16.65
C ALA A 265 -21.18 -22.87 17.33
N SER A 266 -22.18 -23.05 18.20
CA SER A 266 -22.42 -24.33 18.90
C SER A 266 -23.31 -25.31 18.13
N ARG A 267 -23.93 -24.89 17.01
CA ARG A 267 -24.65 -25.78 16.11
C ARG A 267 -23.71 -26.62 15.25
N GLU A 268 -22.59 -26.08 14.80
CA GLU A 268 -21.60 -26.84 14.01
C GLU A 268 -20.92 -27.94 14.85
N SER A 269 -20.65 -27.69 16.13
CA SER A 269 -20.08 -28.70 17.04
C SER A 269 -21.04 -29.85 17.41
N ARG A 270 -22.30 -29.79 16.96
CA ARG A 270 -23.31 -30.84 17.12
C ARG A 270 -23.61 -31.61 15.83
N SER A 271 -22.91 -31.32 14.73
CA SER A 271 -23.04 -32.09 13.49
C SER A 271 -22.19 -33.36 13.58
N PRO A 272 -22.77 -34.58 13.59
CA PRO A 272 -21.97 -35.80 13.60
C PRO A 272 -21.27 -35.97 12.26
N GLN A 273 -19.98 -36.34 12.31
CA GLN A 273 -19.32 -36.97 11.17
C GLN A 273 -20.10 -38.23 10.76
N VAL A 274 -20.77 -38.23 9.60
CA VAL A 274 -20.95 -39.44 8.79
C VAL A 274 -21.02 -39.05 7.32
N GLY A 275 -19.98 -39.44 6.58
CA GLY A 275 -19.93 -39.29 5.13
C GLY A 275 -18.56 -39.66 4.58
N ARG A 276 -18.11 -40.90 4.80
CA ARG A 276 -17.03 -41.50 4.01
C ARG A 276 -17.48 -41.59 2.55
N TRP A 277 -16.69 -41.05 1.65
CA TRP A 277 -16.39 -41.62 0.33
C TRP A 277 -14.90 -41.42 0.06
#